data_AF-A0A9D4ZN13-F1
#
_entry.id   AF-A0A9D4ZN13-F1
#
_cell.length_a   1.000
_cell.length_b   1.000
_cell.length_c   1.000
_cell.angle_alpha   90.00
_cell.angle_beta   90.00
_cell.angle_gamma   90.00
#
_symmetry.space_group_name_H-M   'P 1'
#
loop_
_entity.id
_entity.type
_entity.pdbx_description
1 polymer ?
#
loop_
_entity_poly.entity_id
_entity_poly.type
_entity_poly.pdbx_seq_one_letter_code
_entity_poly.pdbx_strand_id
1 'polypeptide(L)'
;MLALGGWTLSATFSDAFSTAEKRSTFVTSLTNFVTQYPIFNGISIDWEYLSDDGVNYGNDGNSVRKEDGENFILVLQALRMALPSYTIAFCCIAAPEKAKWPIERVVPLLDELHVMTYDFHDGNWGETKSAHHTNLMPSSHGVWSVDEAVKFYLSRGGGSPHTSWEPGLVDYKKLPWDANSLELWDDEAKAPYALDSKNRVLDSYDNVKSIIAKAQYIKDHDLGGLILWECSGDFPYSDPRSIMKALHDNLTHGTGRNASTTTHVPTPLKISKQLAATQLIGMRNSKSALHSA
;
A
#
# COMPACT_ATOMS: atom_id res chain seq x y z
N MET A 1 0.43 -5.93 11.16
CA MET A 1 -0.93 -6.30 11.62
C MET A 1 -1.24 -7.76 11.30
N LEU A 2 -2.47 -8.21 11.53
CA LEU A 2 -3.05 -9.35 10.79
C LEU A 2 -3.72 -8.83 9.51
N ALA A 3 -3.10 -9.07 8.36
CA ALA A 3 -3.69 -8.85 7.04
C ALA A 3 -4.77 -9.90 6.73
N LEU A 4 -5.84 -9.50 6.05
CA LEU A 4 -6.97 -10.37 5.69
C LEU A 4 -7.33 -10.18 4.21
N GLY A 5 -7.27 -11.25 3.42
CA GLY A 5 -7.62 -11.21 2.00
C GLY A 5 -6.40 -11.04 1.10
N GLY A 6 -6.28 -9.86 0.49
CA GLY A 6 -5.41 -9.58 -0.65
C GLY A 6 -6.02 -10.11 -1.95
N TRP A 7 -5.37 -9.78 -3.07
CA TRP A 7 -5.81 -10.07 -4.45
C TRP A 7 -6.44 -11.46 -4.64
N THR A 8 -5.76 -12.51 -4.16
CA THR A 8 -6.18 -13.91 -4.35
C THR A 8 -7.32 -14.35 -3.42
N LEU A 9 -7.46 -13.80 -2.21
CA LEU A 9 -8.40 -14.28 -1.19
C LEU A 9 -9.57 -13.32 -0.91
N SER A 10 -9.69 -12.24 -1.69
CA SER A 10 -10.78 -11.27 -1.58
C SER A 10 -12.16 -11.80 -1.99
N ALA A 11 -12.22 -12.97 -2.63
CA ALA A 11 -13.41 -13.45 -3.33
C ALA A 11 -14.69 -13.57 -2.49
N THR A 12 -14.56 -13.79 -1.18
CA THR A 12 -15.68 -14.03 -0.27
C THR A 12 -16.10 -12.83 0.57
N PHE A 13 -15.51 -11.64 0.43
CA PHE A 13 -15.82 -10.51 1.32
C PHE A 13 -17.27 -10.00 1.19
N SER A 14 -17.75 -9.73 -0.03
CA SER A 14 -19.16 -9.35 -0.25
C SER A 14 -20.11 -10.42 0.32
N ASP A 15 -19.82 -11.69 0.03
CA ASP A 15 -20.57 -12.82 0.56
C ASP A 15 -20.54 -12.92 2.09
N ALA A 16 -19.42 -12.63 2.75
CA ALA A 16 -19.28 -12.65 4.21
C ALA A 16 -19.94 -11.45 4.89
N PHE A 17 -20.06 -10.32 4.21
CA PHE A 17 -20.64 -9.10 4.78
C PHE A 17 -22.11 -8.89 4.41
N SER A 18 -22.68 -9.72 3.52
CA SER A 18 -24.01 -9.52 2.92
C SER A 18 -25.21 -9.53 3.88
N THR A 19 -25.10 -10.05 5.11
CA THR A 19 -26.20 -10.07 6.10
C THR A 19 -25.69 -9.79 7.51
N ALA A 20 -26.59 -9.42 8.43
CA ALA A 20 -26.24 -9.11 9.81
C ALA A 20 -25.63 -10.33 10.54
N GLU A 21 -26.14 -11.53 10.28
CA GLU A 21 -25.70 -12.79 10.87
C GLU A 21 -24.28 -13.14 10.40
N LYS A 22 -24.01 -12.96 9.09
CA LYS A 22 -22.67 -13.22 8.54
C LYS A 22 -21.65 -12.18 9.01
N ARG A 23 -22.01 -10.89 9.05
CA ARG A 23 -21.17 -9.83 9.65
C ARG A 23 -20.83 -10.13 11.11
N SER A 24 -21.83 -10.51 11.91
CA SER A 24 -21.64 -10.94 13.29
C SER A 24 -20.71 -12.16 13.40
N THR A 25 -20.86 -13.13 12.50
CA THR A 25 -20.00 -14.32 12.43
C THR A 25 -18.54 -13.95 12.12
N PHE A 26 -18.29 -13.08 11.13
CA PHE A 26 -16.96 -12.60 10.77
C PHE A 26 -16.29 -11.80 11.90
N VAL A 27 -17.03 -10.86 12.50
CA VAL A 27 -16.53 -10.05 13.63
C VAL A 27 -16.19 -10.95 14.82
N THR A 28 -17.03 -11.95 15.12
CA THR A 28 -16.80 -12.89 16.21
C THR A 28 -15.60 -13.81 15.95
N SER A 29 -15.47 -14.39 14.76
CA SER A 29 -14.36 -15.29 14.43
C SER A 29 -13.02 -14.56 14.42
N LEU A 30 -12.96 -13.34 13.86
CA LEU A 30 -11.77 -12.50 13.86
C LEU A 30 -11.38 -12.07 15.28
N THR A 31 -12.35 -11.61 16.09
CA THR A 31 -12.13 -11.22 17.50
C THR A 31 -11.57 -12.39 18.30
N ASN A 32 -12.14 -13.60 18.15
CA ASN A 32 -11.65 -14.80 18.79
C ASN A 32 -10.21 -15.15 18.36
N PHE A 33 -9.90 -15.04 17.06
CA PHE A 33 -8.57 -15.33 16.53
C PHE A 33 -7.50 -14.37 17.08
N VAL A 34 -7.71 -13.05 17.01
CA VAL A 34 -6.70 -12.09 17.51
C VAL A 34 -6.56 -12.14 19.03
N THR A 35 -7.63 -12.49 19.75
CA THR A 35 -7.58 -12.73 21.21
C THR A 35 -6.80 -14.02 21.54
N GLN A 36 -6.90 -15.06 20.70
CA GLN A 36 -6.13 -16.31 20.84
C GLN A 36 -4.64 -16.10 20.53
N TYR A 37 -4.32 -15.19 19.61
CA TYR A 37 -2.96 -14.89 19.16
C TYR A 37 -2.58 -13.43 19.47
N PRO A 38 -2.31 -13.07 20.74
CA PRO A 38 -2.04 -11.69 21.19
C PRO A 38 -0.67 -11.11 20.75
N ILE A 39 -0.09 -11.67 19.68
CA ILE A 39 0.95 -11.02 18.87
C ILE A 39 0.36 -9.94 17.96
N PHE A 40 -0.94 -10.05 17.63
CA PHE A 40 -1.64 -9.05 16.83
C PHE A 40 -2.26 -7.96 17.72
N ASN A 41 -1.92 -6.71 17.43
CA ASN A 41 -2.48 -5.49 18.04
C ASN A 41 -3.31 -4.66 17.02
N GLY A 42 -3.50 -5.20 15.82
CA GLY A 42 -4.23 -4.55 14.73
C GLY A 42 -4.54 -5.50 13.59
N ILE A 43 -5.52 -5.13 12.79
CA ILE A 43 -5.98 -5.87 11.60
C ILE A 43 -5.91 -4.96 10.36
N SER A 44 -5.62 -5.53 9.19
CA SER A 44 -5.91 -4.89 7.90
C SER A 44 -6.95 -5.71 7.16
N ILE A 45 -7.87 -5.02 6.47
CA ILE A 45 -8.81 -5.64 5.56
C ILE A 45 -8.35 -5.31 4.14
N ASP A 46 -7.86 -6.30 3.43
CA ASP A 46 -7.26 -6.13 2.11
C ASP A 46 -8.25 -6.68 1.08
N TRP A 47 -9.41 -6.02 0.97
CA TRP A 47 -10.46 -6.38 0.03
C TRP A 47 -10.17 -5.70 -1.31
N GLU A 48 -9.66 -6.50 -2.25
CA GLU A 48 -9.33 -6.12 -3.62
C GLU A 48 -10.43 -6.59 -4.59
N TYR A 49 -11.41 -5.77 -4.98
CA TYR A 49 -11.68 -4.39 -4.54
C TYR A 49 -13.15 -4.17 -4.20
N LEU A 50 -13.38 -3.40 -3.14
CA LEU A 50 -14.69 -2.90 -2.71
C LEU A 50 -15.30 -1.93 -3.74
N SER A 51 -16.56 -2.14 -4.16
CA SER A 51 -17.30 -1.25 -5.05
C SER A 51 -18.82 -1.31 -4.86
N ASP A 52 -19.47 -0.14 -4.93
CA ASP A 52 -20.93 0.06 -4.74
C ASP A 52 -21.70 0.10 -6.08
N ASP A 53 -21.02 0.13 -7.23
CA ASP A 53 -21.67 0.13 -8.55
C ASP A 53 -22.02 -1.28 -9.05
N GLY A 54 -21.46 -2.31 -8.42
CA GLY A 54 -21.61 -3.73 -8.76
C GLY A 54 -20.59 -4.24 -9.78
N VAL A 55 -19.52 -3.48 -10.06
CA VAL A 55 -18.43 -3.90 -10.95
C VAL A 55 -17.28 -4.46 -10.14
N ASN A 56 -16.88 -5.72 -10.41
CA ASN A 56 -15.66 -6.28 -9.86
C ASN A 56 -14.44 -5.60 -10.50
N TYR A 57 -13.64 -4.89 -9.71
CA TYR A 57 -12.36 -4.30 -10.13
C TYR A 57 -11.15 -5.12 -9.69
N GLY A 58 -11.35 -6.20 -8.93
CA GLY A 58 -10.32 -7.09 -8.41
C GLY A 58 -10.15 -8.36 -9.25
N ASN A 59 -9.65 -9.42 -8.60
CA ASN A 59 -9.40 -10.71 -9.22
C ASN A 59 -10.68 -11.38 -9.76
N ASP A 60 -10.55 -12.19 -10.81
CA ASP A 60 -11.66 -12.94 -11.40
C ASP A 60 -12.32 -13.89 -10.39
N GLY A 61 -13.66 -13.91 -10.42
CA GLY A 61 -14.47 -14.72 -9.50
C GLY A 61 -14.78 -14.05 -8.15
N ASN A 62 -14.30 -12.83 -7.89
CA ASN A 62 -14.65 -12.12 -6.65
C ASN A 62 -16.15 -11.75 -6.60
N SER A 63 -16.80 -11.99 -5.45
CA SER A 63 -18.18 -11.57 -5.21
C SER A 63 -18.26 -10.05 -4.98
N VAL A 64 -19.25 -9.40 -5.60
CA VAL A 64 -19.46 -7.95 -5.57
C VAL A 64 -20.96 -7.61 -5.59
N ARG A 65 -21.37 -6.58 -4.83
CA ARG A 65 -22.75 -6.12 -4.68
C ARG A 65 -22.82 -4.62 -4.43
N LYS A 66 -23.94 -3.98 -4.80
CA LYS A 66 -24.10 -2.52 -4.65
C LYS A 66 -24.24 -2.06 -3.20
N GLU A 67 -24.55 -3.00 -2.32
CA GLU A 67 -24.68 -2.82 -0.89
C GLU A 67 -23.34 -2.97 -0.15
N ASP A 68 -22.24 -3.28 -0.84
CA ASP A 68 -20.97 -3.66 -0.20
C ASP A 68 -20.35 -2.58 0.67
N GLY A 69 -20.35 -1.31 0.26
CA GLY A 69 -19.88 -0.18 1.08
C GLY A 69 -20.70 0.03 2.35
N GLU A 70 -22.03 -0.13 2.30
CA GLU A 70 -22.89 -0.10 3.48
C GLU A 70 -22.64 -1.30 4.41
N ASN A 71 -22.51 -2.49 3.82
CA ASN A 71 -22.17 -3.71 4.55
C ASN A 71 -20.79 -3.60 5.22
N PHE A 72 -19.81 -2.99 4.55
CA PHE A 72 -18.46 -2.77 5.07
C PHE A 72 -18.43 -1.73 6.20
N ILE A 73 -19.17 -0.62 6.07
CA ILE A 73 -19.37 0.36 7.15
C ILE A 73 -19.92 -0.34 8.40
N LEU A 74 -20.90 -1.23 8.25
CA LEU A 74 -21.49 -1.99 9.37
C LEU A 74 -20.51 -3.01 9.97
N VAL A 75 -19.60 -3.59 9.18
CA VAL A 75 -18.50 -4.43 9.70
C VAL A 75 -17.49 -3.58 10.50
N LEU A 76 -17.03 -2.46 9.95
CA LEU A 76 -16.07 -1.58 10.64
C LEU A 76 -16.63 -1.05 11.97
N GLN A 77 -17.91 -0.66 12.01
CA GLN A 77 -18.59 -0.27 13.25
C GLN A 77 -18.64 -1.40 14.28
N ALA A 78 -18.92 -2.64 13.84
CA ALA A 78 -18.96 -3.80 14.73
C ALA A 78 -17.55 -4.19 15.24
N LEU A 79 -16.53 -4.14 14.38
CA LEU A 79 -15.12 -4.36 14.76
C LEU A 79 -14.66 -3.30 15.77
N ARG A 80 -15.06 -2.04 15.62
CA ARG A 80 -14.75 -0.97 16.59
C ARG A 80 -15.34 -1.19 17.97
N MET A 81 -16.49 -1.85 18.07
CA MET A 81 -17.09 -2.22 19.36
C MET A 81 -16.43 -3.47 19.97
N ALA A 82 -16.03 -4.44 19.13
CA ALA A 82 -15.43 -5.70 19.58
C ALA A 82 -13.93 -5.57 19.94
N LEU A 83 -13.19 -4.73 19.21
CA LEU A 83 -11.74 -4.54 19.31
C LEU A 83 -11.37 -3.05 19.51
N PRO A 84 -11.87 -2.38 20.56
CA PRO A 84 -11.75 -0.92 20.73
C PRO A 84 -10.32 -0.39 20.98
N SER A 85 -9.33 -1.27 21.11
CA SER A 85 -7.92 -0.93 21.30
C SER A 85 -7.01 -1.45 20.17
N TYR A 86 -7.60 -2.00 19.09
CA TYR A 86 -6.85 -2.46 17.92
C TYR A 86 -6.81 -1.36 16.85
N THR A 87 -5.67 -1.28 16.16
CA THR A 87 -5.60 -0.64 14.84
C THR A 87 -6.52 -1.38 13.88
N ILE A 88 -7.33 -0.66 13.10
CA ILE A 88 -8.05 -1.20 11.93
C ILE A 88 -7.62 -0.44 10.69
N ALA A 89 -6.98 -1.15 9.77
CA ALA A 89 -6.58 -0.67 8.46
C ALA A 89 -7.47 -1.23 7.33
N PHE A 90 -7.39 -0.59 6.16
CA PHE A 90 -8.03 -1.04 4.93
C PHE A 90 -7.10 -0.75 3.74
N CYS A 91 -6.73 -1.76 2.97
CA CYS A 91 -6.06 -1.55 1.68
C CYS A 91 -7.07 -1.18 0.60
N CYS A 92 -6.78 -0.11 -0.15
CA CYS A 92 -7.66 0.40 -1.19
C CYS A 92 -6.95 0.68 -2.51
N ILE A 93 -7.71 0.55 -3.60
CA ILE A 93 -7.23 0.79 -4.97
C ILE A 93 -6.70 2.21 -5.16
N ALA A 94 -5.50 2.35 -5.74
CA ALA A 94 -4.92 3.66 -6.01
C ALA A 94 -5.55 4.39 -7.22
N ALA A 95 -6.14 3.66 -8.16
CA ALA A 95 -6.74 4.20 -9.38
C ALA A 95 -8.06 4.97 -9.09
N PRO A 96 -8.10 6.31 -9.21
CA PRO A 96 -9.24 7.12 -8.78
C PRO A 96 -10.55 6.79 -9.49
N GLU A 97 -10.48 6.36 -10.75
CA GLU A 97 -11.65 6.02 -11.55
C GLU A 97 -12.28 4.68 -11.15
N LYS A 98 -11.55 3.81 -10.43
CA LYS A 98 -12.00 2.51 -9.92
C LYS A 98 -12.34 2.53 -8.42
N ALA A 99 -12.05 3.62 -7.71
CA ALA A 99 -12.37 3.81 -6.30
C ALA A 99 -13.88 4.08 -6.05
N LYS A 100 -14.72 3.07 -6.31
CA LYS A 100 -16.19 3.15 -6.34
C LYS A 100 -16.87 2.86 -4.99
N TRP A 101 -16.33 3.37 -3.89
CA TRP A 101 -16.79 3.04 -2.52
C TRP A 101 -17.00 4.32 -1.68
N PRO A 102 -17.64 4.24 -0.49
CA PRO A 102 -18.09 5.44 0.24
C PRO A 102 -16.98 6.00 1.14
N ILE A 103 -15.94 6.53 0.51
CA ILE A 103 -14.67 7.00 1.12
C ILE A 103 -14.92 7.87 2.35
N GLU A 104 -15.73 8.92 2.23
CA GLU A 104 -16.03 9.89 3.29
C GLU A 104 -16.69 9.28 4.54
N ARG A 105 -17.24 8.06 4.43
CA ARG A 105 -17.94 7.36 5.52
C ARG A 105 -17.17 6.16 6.07
N VAL A 106 -16.32 5.56 5.23
CA VAL A 106 -15.41 4.46 5.62
C VAL A 106 -14.16 4.99 6.31
N VAL A 107 -13.49 6.01 5.74
CA VAL A 107 -12.23 6.55 6.30
C VAL A 107 -12.38 7.03 7.74
N PRO A 108 -13.47 7.70 8.18
CA PRO A 108 -13.67 8.04 9.58
C PRO A 108 -13.84 6.86 10.54
N LEU A 109 -13.94 5.61 10.07
CA LEU A 109 -14.02 4.39 10.88
C LEU A 109 -12.68 3.64 10.98
N LEU A 110 -11.71 3.94 10.11
CA LEU A 110 -10.37 3.34 10.08
C LEU A 110 -9.41 4.09 11.02
N ASP A 111 -8.34 3.42 11.44
CA ASP A 111 -7.15 4.13 11.95
C ASP A 111 -6.21 4.40 10.78
N GLU A 112 -6.05 3.43 9.88
CA GLU A 112 -5.13 3.50 8.76
C GLU A 112 -5.87 3.28 7.43
N LEU A 113 -5.56 4.09 6.41
CA LEU A 113 -5.89 3.79 5.02
C LEU A 113 -4.59 3.52 4.26
N HIS A 114 -4.54 2.38 3.57
CA HIS A 114 -3.35 1.86 2.89
C HIS A 114 -3.58 1.91 1.38
N VAL A 115 -3.05 2.94 0.70
CA VAL A 115 -3.33 3.14 -0.73
C VAL A 115 -2.37 2.30 -1.56
N MET A 116 -2.90 1.35 -2.34
CA MET A 116 -2.14 0.39 -3.15
C MET A 116 -1.44 1.04 -4.37
N THR A 117 -0.42 1.87 -4.11
CA THR A 117 0.31 2.67 -5.11
C THR A 117 1.40 1.88 -5.85
N TYR A 118 1.02 0.70 -6.34
CA TYR A 118 1.84 -0.19 -7.15
C TYR A 118 0.96 -0.94 -8.18
N ASP A 119 1.57 -1.80 -9.00
CA ASP A 119 0.94 -2.49 -10.13
C ASP A 119 0.18 -1.55 -11.09
N PHE A 120 0.56 -0.26 -11.13
CA PHE A 120 0.06 0.73 -12.11
C PHE A 120 0.27 0.28 -13.56
N HIS A 121 1.28 -0.55 -13.81
CA HIS A 121 1.52 -1.17 -15.12
C HIS A 121 2.27 -2.50 -14.96
N ASP A 122 1.53 -3.61 -14.97
CA ASP A 122 2.06 -4.96 -14.79
C ASP A 122 2.45 -5.67 -16.12
N GLY A 123 1.96 -5.20 -17.27
CA GLY A 123 2.29 -5.74 -18.60
C GLY A 123 1.50 -6.99 -19.04
N ASN A 124 0.70 -7.63 -18.18
CA ASN A 124 -0.19 -8.73 -18.57
C ASN A 124 -1.60 -8.25 -18.94
N TRP A 125 -1.98 -7.03 -18.54
CA TRP A 125 -3.31 -6.42 -18.75
C TRP A 125 -3.61 -5.96 -20.20
N GLY A 126 -2.91 -6.50 -21.19
CA GLY A 126 -3.12 -6.22 -22.61
C GLY A 126 -2.41 -4.96 -23.15
N GLU A 127 -1.73 -4.19 -22.29
CA GLU A 127 -0.92 -3.05 -22.72
C GLU A 127 0.44 -3.51 -23.28
N THR A 128 0.84 -2.92 -24.42
CA THR A 128 2.03 -3.34 -25.22
C THR A 128 3.22 -2.38 -25.09
N LYS A 129 3.13 -1.45 -24.15
CA LYS A 129 4.20 -0.51 -23.77
C LYS A 129 4.84 -0.98 -22.48
N SER A 130 6.02 -0.44 -22.16
CA SER A 130 6.59 -0.55 -20.81
C SER A 130 6.42 0.80 -20.12
N ALA A 131 5.97 0.77 -18.87
CA ALA A 131 5.78 1.93 -18.02
C ALA A 131 6.19 1.59 -16.57
N HIS A 132 6.26 2.61 -15.71
CA HIS A 132 6.49 2.40 -14.28
C HIS A 132 5.24 1.81 -13.61
N HIS A 133 5.46 0.92 -12.64
CA HIS A 133 4.37 0.32 -11.85
C HIS A 133 4.14 1.01 -10.49
N THR A 134 5.05 1.88 -10.01
CA THR A 134 5.00 2.56 -8.70
C THR A 134 5.69 3.95 -8.73
N ASN A 135 5.63 4.64 -9.87
CA ASN A 135 6.16 5.99 -10.05
C ASN A 135 5.57 6.99 -9.04
N LEU A 136 6.43 7.83 -8.48
CA LEU A 136 6.01 8.83 -7.49
C LEU A 136 5.15 9.92 -8.14
N MET A 137 5.62 10.47 -9.26
CA MET A 137 4.93 11.52 -10.01
C MET A 137 4.25 10.95 -11.27
N PRO A 138 3.27 11.66 -11.86
CA PRO A 138 2.78 11.36 -13.20
C PRO A 138 3.92 11.43 -14.22
N SER A 139 3.82 10.63 -15.28
CA SER A 139 4.75 10.64 -16.41
C SER A 139 4.01 10.42 -17.71
N SER A 140 4.53 10.98 -18.79
CA SER A 140 4.04 10.78 -20.16
C SER A 140 4.01 9.31 -20.62
N HIS A 141 4.63 8.40 -19.86
CA HIS A 141 4.69 6.96 -20.11
C HIS A 141 3.60 6.12 -19.41
N GLY A 142 2.83 6.67 -18.46
CA GLY A 142 1.86 5.91 -17.63
C GLY A 142 0.54 6.65 -17.37
N VAL A 143 -0.43 5.95 -16.74
CA VAL A 143 -1.81 6.45 -16.51
C VAL A 143 -2.09 6.78 -15.04
N TRP A 144 -1.30 6.25 -14.10
CA TRP A 144 -1.45 6.48 -12.66
C TRP A 144 -0.09 6.78 -12.00
N SER A 145 -0.12 7.38 -10.81
CA SER A 145 1.05 7.69 -9.97
C SER A 145 0.69 7.69 -8.48
N VAL A 146 1.70 7.63 -7.60
CA VAL A 146 1.52 7.82 -6.15
C VAL A 146 0.88 9.19 -5.87
N ASP A 147 1.38 10.24 -6.51
CA ASP A 147 0.94 11.63 -6.35
C ASP A 147 -0.55 11.83 -6.71
N GLU A 148 -1.03 11.24 -7.80
CA GLU A 148 -2.45 11.29 -8.20
C GLU A 148 -3.35 10.52 -7.23
N ALA A 149 -2.93 9.32 -6.82
CA ALA A 149 -3.68 8.50 -5.87
C ALA A 149 -3.78 9.18 -4.49
N VAL A 150 -2.65 9.73 -3.99
CA VAL A 150 -2.60 10.49 -2.74
C VAL A 150 -3.46 11.75 -2.83
N LYS A 151 -3.34 12.56 -3.89
CA LYS A 151 -4.16 13.78 -4.08
C LYS A 151 -5.65 13.45 -4.16
N PHE A 152 -6.02 12.36 -4.82
CA PHE A 152 -7.39 11.87 -4.81
C PHE A 152 -7.85 11.57 -3.38
N TYR A 153 -7.18 10.68 -2.65
CA TYR A 153 -7.63 10.32 -1.30
C TYR A 153 -7.62 11.49 -0.30
N LEU A 154 -6.61 12.36 -0.33
CA LEU A 154 -6.57 13.60 0.48
C LEU A 154 -7.78 14.50 0.17
N SER A 155 -8.14 14.67 -1.12
CA SER A 155 -9.32 15.47 -1.51
C SER A 155 -10.67 14.88 -1.06
N ARG A 156 -10.70 13.59 -0.72
CA ARG A 156 -11.89 12.83 -0.29
C ARG A 156 -11.92 12.53 1.23
N GLY A 157 -11.07 13.21 2.01
CA GLY A 157 -11.03 13.09 3.47
C GLY A 157 -10.12 12.01 4.05
N GLY A 158 -9.24 11.43 3.23
CA GLY A 158 -8.04 10.74 3.71
C GLY A 158 -7.01 11.74 4.27
N GLY A 159 -6.10 11.26 5.12
CA GLY A 159 -5.04 12.06 5.72
C GLY A 159 -5.29 12.44 7.18
N SER A 160 -4.23 12.41 7.99
CA SER A 160 -4.18 12.78 9.41
C SER A 160 -2.69 12.71 9.84
N PRO A 161 -2.20 13.61 10.73
CA PRO A 161 -0.80 14.09 10.68
C PRO A 161 0.37 13.14 11.03
N HIS A 162 0.17 11.85 11.38
CA HIS A 162 1.25 10.93 11.87
C HIS A 162 1.06 9.46 11.29
N THR A 163 1.85 8.39 11.62
CA THR A 163 2.29 7.32 10.64
C THR A 163 2.27 5.75 10.88
N SER A 164 1.92 4.96 9.83
CA SER A 164 2.42 3.64 9.25
C SER A 164 2.30 2.25 9.97
N TRP A 165 2.25 1.03 9.34
CA TRP A 165 2.86 0.43 8.09
C TRP A 165 2.13 -0.87 7.50
N GLU A 166 2.75 -1.61 6.51
CA GLU A 166 2.31 -2.84 5.72
C GLU A 166 1.19 -2.64 4.63
N PRO A 167 1.06 -3.29 3.41
CA PRO A 167 1.93 -4.22 2.59
C PRO A 167 1.97 -4.25 0.96
N GLY A 168 3.09 -4.58 0.23
CA GLY A 168 3.20 -5.08 -1.22
C GLY A 168 4.65 -5.32 -1.84
N LEU A 169 5.01 -6.36 -2.72
CA LEU A 169 6.40 -6.75 -3.26
C LEU A 169 6.57 -8.04 -4.17
N VAL A 170 7.73 -8.20 -4.88
CA VAL A 170 8.50 -9.43 -5.32
C VAL A 170 10.04 -9.23 -5.13
N ASP A 171 10.86 -10.23 -4.76
CA ASP A 171 12.31 -10.11 -4.36
C ASP A 171 13.25 -9.13 -5.12
N TYR A 172 13.75 -8.07 -4.45
CA TYR A 172 14.78 -7.11 -4.94
C TYR A 172 16.22 -7.64 -4.92
N LYS A 173 16.56 -8.52 -3.96
CA LYS A 173 17.92 -9.05 -3.66
C LYS A 173 18.65 -9.83 -4.79
N LYS A 174 18.16 -9.80 -6.03
CA LYS A 174 18.75 -10.46 -7.21
C LYS A 174 19.33 -9.52 -8.26
N LEU A 175 19.20 -8.19 -8.12
CA LEU A 175 19.51 -7.23 -9.19
C LEU A 175 20.50 -6.12 -8.78
N PRO A 176 21.36 -5.59 -9.69
CA PRO A 176 21.53 -5.98 -11.11
C PRO A 176 21.93 -7.44 -11.29
N TRP A 177 21.43 -8.06 -12.37
CA TRP A 177 21.43 -9.52 -12.54
C TRP A 177 22.84 -10.08 -12.82
N ASP A 178 23.64 -9.31 -13.55
CA ASP A 178 25.09 -9.42 -13.67
C ASP A 178 25.68 -8.04 -14.08
N ALA A 179 26.93 -8.01 -14.54
CA ALA A 179 27.62 -6.79 -14.96
C ALA A 179 27.08 -6.11 -16.24
N ASN A 180 26.05 -6.67 -16.90
CA ASN A 180 25.52 -6.19 -18.19
C ASN A 180 24.19 -5.41 -18.05
N SER A 181 23.46 -5.53 -16.94
CA SER A 181 22.21 -4.80 -16.70
C SER A 181 22.47 -3.42 -16.07
N LEU A 182 22.01 -2.35 -16.72
CA LEU A 182 22.27 -0.97 -16.30
C LEU A 182 21.12 -0.41 -15.46
N GLU A 183 21.43 0.06 -14.24
CA GLU A 183 20.52 0.85 -13.39
C GLU A 183 20.43 2.29 -13.92
N LEU A 184 19.22 2.72 -14.27
CA LEU A 184 18.88 4.02 -14.86
C LEU A 184 17.85 4.75 -13.99
N TRP A 185 17.66 6.04 -14.22
CA TRP A 185 16.77 6.91 -13.45
C TRP A 185 15.90 7.77 -14.37
N ASP A 186 14.59 7.66 -14.22
CA ASP A 186 13.64 8.60 -14.78
C ASP A 186 13.44 9.78 -13.82
N ASP A 187 13.71 10.99 -14.30
CA ASP A 187 13.58 12.22 -13.50
C ASP A 187 12.24 12.96 -13.66
N GLU A 188 11.35 12.51 -14.54
CA GLU A 188 9.94 12.90 -14.55
C GLU A 188 9.20 12.10 -13.45
N ALA A 189 9.25 10.77 -13.54
CA ALA A 189 8.60 9.82 -12.64
C ALA A 189 9.23 9.73 -11.22
N LYS A 190 10.48 10.19 -11.09
CA LYS A 190 11.36 10.03 -9.90
C LYS A 190 11.54 8.56 -9.48
N ALA A 191 11.74 7.69 -10.47
CA ALA A 191 11.80 6.24 -10.29
C ALA A 191 13.03 5.62 -11.00
N PRO A 192 13.67 4.59 -10.41
CA PRO A 192 14.68 3.82 -11.09
C PRO A 192 14.06 2.76 -12.01
N TYR A 193 14.85 2.33 -13.00
CA TYR A 193 14.57 1.14 -13.80
C TYR A 193 15.86 0.46 -14.21
N ALA A 194 15.83 -0.85 -14.41
CA ALA A 194 16.93 -1.63 -14.95
C ALA A 194 16.62 -1.99 -16.40
N LEU A 195 17.59 -1.84 -17.29
CA LEU A 195 17.46 -2.20 -18.70
C LEU A 195 18.43 -3.31 -19.08
N ASP A 196 17.90 -4.47 -19.46
CA ASP A 196 18.62 -5.49 -20.22
C ASP A 196 18.27 -5.31 -21.71
N SER A 197 19.10 -4.55 -22.41
CA SER A 197 18.95 -4.25 -23.83
C SER A 197 19.18 -5.47 -24.74
N LYS A 198 19.83 -6.51 -24.25
CA LYS A 198 20.14 -7.75 -24.99
C LYS A 198 18.95 -8.70 -24.99
N ASN A 199 18.33 -8.91 -23.84
CA ASN A 199 17.13 -9.73 -23.67
C ASN A 199 15.82 -8.94 -23.88
N ARG A 200 15.91 -7.61 -24.00
CA ARG A 200 14.79 -6.66 -24.18
C ARG A 200 13.80 -6.67 -23.02
N VAL A 201 14.34 -6.67 -21.80
CA VAL A 201 13.60 -6.56 -20.55
C VAL A 201 13.86 -5.18 -19.95
N LEU A 202 12.78 -4.50 -19.55
CA LEU A 202 12.84 -3.32 -18.69
C LEU A 202 12.13 -3.68 -17.39
N ASP A 203 12.85 -3.59 -16.27
CA ASP A 203 12.30 -3.84 -14.94
C ASP A 203 12.27 -2.52 -14.16
N SER A 204 11.08 -1.98 -13.88
CA SER A 204 10.89 -0.87 -12.95
C SER A 204 10.83 -1.39 -11.50
N TYR A 205 11.26 -0.57 -10.53
CA TYR A 205 11.34 -0.92 -9.11
C TYR A 205 11.56 0.33 -8.24
N ASP A 206 11.87 0.16 -6.96
CA ASP A 206 12.35 1.21 -6.05
C ASP A 206 13.78 0.93 -5.57
N ASN A 207 14.60 1.97 -5.47
CA ASN A 207 15.95 1.91 -4.91
C ASN A 207 16.10 2.94 -3.77
N VAL A 208 17.26 2.96 -3.11
CA VAL A 208 17.55 3.93 -2.02
C VAL A 208 17.28 5.38 -2.43
N LYS A 209 17.48 5.77 -3.70
CA LYS A 209 17.23 7.14 -4.18
C LYS A 209 15.74 7.47 -4.29
N SER A 210 14.91 6.60 -4.88
CA SER A 210 13.46 6.83 -4.92
C SER A 210 12.83 6.71 -3.53
N ILE A 211 13.39 5.88 -2.65
CA ILE A 211 12.95 5.78 -1.25
C ILE A 211 13.25 7.04 -0.44
N ILE A 212 14.40 7.68 -0.64
CA ILE A 212 14.67 9.00 -0.06
C ILE A 212 13.66 10.04 -0.59
N ALA A 213 13.31 9.99 -1.88
CA ALA A 213 12.32 10.90 -2.46
C ALA A 213 10.90 10.64 -1.92
N LYS A 214 10.46 9.38 -1.83
CA LYS A 214 9.16 8.98 -1.25
C LYS A 214 9.09 9.33 0.24
N ALA A 215 10.16 9.07 1.01
CA ALA A 215 10.29 9.46 2.41
C ALA A 215 10.28 10.98 2.63
N GLN A 216 10.74 11.78 1.66
CA GLN A 216 10.62 13.24 1.71
C GLN A 216 9.21 13.70 1.34
N TYR A 217 8.62 13.16 0.26
CA TYR A 217 7.24 13.44 -0.14
C TYR A 217 6.25 13.17 1.01
N ILE A 218 6.45 12.08 1.76
CA ILE A 218 5.70 11.74 2.98
C ILE A 218 5.71 12.87 4.01
N LYS A 219 6.87 13.47 4.29
CA LYS A 219 6.98 14.60 5.24
C LYS A 219 6.35 15.85 4.70
N ASP A 220 6.57 16.13 3.41
CA ASP A 220 6.11 17.36 2.74
C ASP A 220 4.57 17.40 2.60
N HIS A 221 3.92 16.23 2.59
CA HIS A 221 2.47 16.06 2.45
C HIS A 221 1.78 15.58 3.74
N ASP A 222 2.47 15.61 4.89
CA ASP A 222 1.96 15.20 6.22
C ASP A 222 1.31 13.80 6.21
N LEU A 223 1.89 12.89 5.41
CA LEU A 223 1.37 11.53 5.23
C LEU A 223 1.72 10.64 6.40
N GLY A 224 0.87 9.62 6.57
CA GLY A 224 1.05 8.54 7.52
C GLY A 224 2.16 7.55 7.16
N GLY A 225 3.27 7.99 6.55
CA GLY A 225 4.41 7.15 6.26
C GLY A 225 4.28 6.32 4.98
N LEU A 226 5.27 5.45 4.79
CA LEU A 226 5.30 4.48 3.69
C LEU A 226 4.86 3.12 4.21
N ILE A 227 4.61 2.25 3.27
CA ILE A 227 4.33 0.85 3.48
C ILE A 227 5.21 0.04 2.53
N LEU A 228 5.94 -0.91 3.11
CA LEU A 228 6.71 -1.95 2.43
C LEU A 228 5.98 -3.27 2.73
N TRP A 229 5.57 -4.06 1.74
CA TRP A 229 5.82 -5.50 1.87
C TRP A 229 6.99 -5.83 0.94
N GLU A 230 7.43 -7.07 0.86
CA GLU A 230 7.48 -7.97 1.99
C GLU A 230 8.95 -8.11 2.34
N CYS A 231 9.22 -8.22 3.63
CA CYS A 231 10.54 -7.93 4.15
C CYS A 231 11.58 -8.98 3.73
N SER A 232 11.19 -10.12 3.12
CA SER A 232 12.11 -11.08 2.54
C SER A 232 12.78 -10.56 1.27
N GLY A 233 12.14 -9.65 0.53
CA GLY A 233 12.65 -9.17 -0.76
C GLY A 233 13.79 -8.17 -0.69
N ASP A 234 13.86 -7.39 0.38
CA ASP A 234 14.90 -6.39 0.60
C ASP A 234 16.29 -7.04 0.76
N PHE A 235 17.35 -6.24 0.61
CA PHE A 235 18.66 -6.61 1.12
C PHE A 235 18.62 -6.71 2.66
N PRO A 236 19.49 -7.52 3.30
CA PRO A 236 19.60 -7.54 4.76
C PRO A 236 19.81 -6.13 5.31
N TYR A 237 19.18 -5.78 6.44
CA TYR A 237 19.15 -4.42 6.99
C TYR A 237 20.54 -3.77 7.25
N SER A 238 21.60 -4.57 7.31
CA SER A 238 23.00 -4.11 7.38
C SER A 238 23.59 -3.62 6.05
N ASP A 239 22.95 -3.90 4.92
CA ASP A 239 23.41 -3.57 3.58
C ASP A 239 23.11 -2.11 3.21
N PRO A 240 24.02 -1.37 2.55
CA PRO A 240 23.77 0.00 2.11
C PRO A 240 22.66 0.15 1.05
N ARG A 241 22.22 -0.94 0.40
CA ARG A 241 21.06 -0.96 -0.51
C ARG A 241 19.75 -1.35 0.17
N SER A 242 19.74 -1.70 1.46
CA SER A 242 18.50 -2.05 2.16
C SER A 242 17.53 -0.87 2.13
N ILE A 243 16.36 -1.12 1.54
CA ILE A 243 15.26 -0.19 1.43
C ILE A 243 14.61 0.04 2.79
N MET A 244 14.45 -1.01 3.60
CA MET A 244 13.96 -0.90 4.97
C MET A 244 14.89 -0.01 5.82
N LYS A 245 16.21 -0.12 5.62
CA LYS A 245 17.20 0.75 6.26
C LYS A 245 17.10 2.19 5.76
N ALA A 246 17.06 2.40 4.44
CA ALA A 246 16.93 3.73 3.85
C ALA A 246 15.64 4.44 4.31
N LEU A 247 14.53 3.70 4.37
CA LEU A 247 13.22 4.18 4.83
C LEU A 247 13.24 4.54 6.32
N HIS A 248 13.75 3.64 7.17
CA HIS A 248 13.96 3.88 8.60
C HIS A 248 14.78 5.15 8.85
N ASP A 249 15.96 5.26 8.23
CA ASP A 249 16.90 6.35 8.51
C ASP A 249 16.31 7.70 8.09
N ASN A 250 15.62 7.76 6.94
CA ASN A 250 15.08 9.00 6.40
C ASN A 250 13.76 9.45 7.06
N LEU A 251 12.98 8.55 7.65
CA LEU A 251 11.75 8.89 8.38
C LEU A 251 11.95 9.08 9.89
N THR A 252 12.92 8.40 10.52
CA THR A 252 13.14 8.52 11.98
C THR A 252 14.11 9.64 12.37
N HIS A 253 15.18 9.90 11.61
CA HIS A 253 16.21 10.87 11.97
C HIS A 253 15.92 12.31 11.51
N GLY A 254 14.65 12.64 11.26
CA GLY A 254 14.20 13.93 10.75
C GLY A 254 14.14 15.10 11.74
N THR A 255 14.41 14.91 13.05
CA THR A 255 14.38 16.01 14.03
C THR A 255 15.71 16.23 14.74
N GLY A 256 16.26 17.44 14.59
CA GLY A 256 17.44 17.91 15.33
C GLY A 256 17.12 18.22 16.79
N ARG A 257 16.85 17.18 17.60
CA ARG A 257 16.75 17.30 19.07
C ARG A 257 18.08 16.92 19.71
N ASN A 258 18.78 17.92 20.22
CA ASN A 258 19.95 17.72 21.08
C ASN A 258 19.58 16.79 22.24
N ALA A 259 20.39 15.77 22.49
CA ALA A 259 20.17 14.82 23.57
C ALA A 259 20.30 15.52 24.94
N SER A 260 19.17 15.72 25.62
CA SER A 260 19.12 16.14 27.02
C SER A 260 18.25 15.15 27.79
N THR A 261 18.85 14.46 28.77
CA THR A 261 18.22 13.35 29.48
C THR A 261 17.34 13.83 30.64
N THR A 262 16.02 13.72 30.49
CA THR A 262 15.09 13.68 31.63
C THR A 262 14.05 12.60 31.40
N THR A 263 13.96 11.63 32.32
CA THR A 263 12.98 10.55 32.29
C THR A 263 11.58 11.07 32.57
N HIS A 264 10.68 11.00 31.58
CA HIS A 264 9.25 11.21 31.79
C HIS A 264 8.50 9.96 31.35
N VAL A 265 7.69 9.40 32.24
CA VAL A 265 6.80 8.27 31.92
C VAL A 265 5.72 8.78 30.95
N PRO A 266 5.48 8.12 29.80
CA PRO A 266 4.40 8.50 28.89
C PRO A 266 3.02 8.19 29.47
N THR A 267 2.16 9.20 29.52
CA THR A 267 0.71 9.04 29.68
C THR A 267 0.13 8.41 28.40
N PRO A 268 -0.91 7.56 28.44
CA PRO A 268 -1.45 6.92 27.24
C PRO A 268 -1.83 7.93 26.14
N LEU A 269 -1.29 7.73 24.93
CA LEU A 269 -1.63 8.56 23.77
C LEU A 269 -3.08 8.32 23.33
N LYS A 270 -3.72 9.37 22.82
CA LYS A 270 -4.96 9.25 22.06
C LYS A 270 -4.61 8.86 20.63
N ILE A 271 -5.28 7.84 20.10
CA ILE A 271 -5.06 7.35 18.73
C ILE A 271 -5.53 8.42 17.73
N SER A 272 -4.67 8.72 16.76
CA SER A 272 -4.96 9.56 15.59
C SER A 272 -4.85 8.73 14.33
N LYS A 273 -5.69 9.02 13.34
CA LYS A 273 -5.74 8.29 12.07
C LYS A 273 -4.50 8.54 11.21
N GLN A 274 -4.38 7.79 10.13
CA GLN A 274 -3.19 7.62 9.30
C GLN A 274 -3.58 7.34 7.84
N LEU A 275 -2.78 7.84 6.90
CA LEU A 275 -2.87 7.55 5.47
C LEU A 275 -1.49 7.18 4.96
N ALA A 276 -1.26 5.92 4.64
CA ALA A 276 0.06 5.41 4.27
C ALA A 276 0.08 4.92 2.81
N ALA A 277 1.19 5.18 2.12
CA ALA A 277 1.35 4.83 0.71
C ALA A 277 2.01 3.45 0.56
N THR A 278 1.27 2.50 0.00
CA THR A 278 1.67 1.09 -0.17
C THR A 278 2.55 0.92 -1.39
N GLN A 279 3.70 0.27 -1.23
CA GLN A 279 4.78 0.23 -2.22
C GLN A 279 5.39 -1.17 -2.41
N LEU A 280 5.55 -1.56 -3.67
CA LEU A 280 6.18 -2.77 -4.20
C LEU A 280 7.68 -2.53 -4.49
N ILE A 281 8.59 -3.14 -3.72
CA ILE A 281 10.02 -3.20 -4.10
C ILE A 281 10.29 -4.46 -4.93
N GLY A 282 9.65 -4.58 -6.08
CA GLY A 282 9.71 -5.82 -6.85
C GLY A 282 9.33 -5.69 -8.30
N MET A 283 10.07 -6.43 -9.11
CA MET A 283 10.02 -6.35 -10.56
C MET A 283 9.02 -7.35 -11.14
N ARG A 284 8.31 -6.93 -12.18
CA ARG A 284 7.64 -7.83 -13.13
C ARG A 284 8.18 -7.56 -14.53
N ASN A 285 8.57 -8.63 -15.21
CA ASN A 285 9.13 -8.60 -16.56
C ASN A 285 8.08 -8.13 -17.58
N SER A 286 8.26 -6.96 -18.18
CA SER A 286 7.60 -6.64 -19.45
C SER A 286 8.35 -7.28 -20.62
N LYS A 287 7.62 -7.82 -21.61
CA LYS A 287 8.21 -8.31 -22.86
C LYS A 287 7.64 -7.55 -24.04
N SER A 288 8.49 -6.72 -24.64
CA SER A 288 8.20 -5.82 -25.77
C SER A 288 7.25 -4.64 -25.43
N ALA A 289 7.23 -3.55 -26.21
CA ALA A 289 8.05 -3.21 -27.37
C ALA A 289 8.57 -1.76 -27.33
N LEU A 290 9.83 -1.56 -27.77
CA LEU A 290 10.32 -0.25 -28.22
C LEU A 290 10.41 -0.25 -29.74
N HIS A 291 9.85 0.78 -30.38
CA HIS A 291 10.09 1.08 -31.79
C HIS A 291 11.34 1.94 -31.95
N SER A 292 12.02 1.78 -33.09
CA SER A 292 13.27 2.47 -33.40
C SER A 292 13.07 3.94 -33.75
N ALA A 293 13.96 4.78 -33.23
CA ALA A 293 14.48 5.97 -33.90
C ALA A 293 16.00 5.79 -34.09
#